data_AF-A0A947MVY8-F1
#
_entry.id   AF-A0A947MVY8-F1
#
_cell.length_a   1.000
_cell.length_b   1.000
_cell.length_c   1.000
_cell.angle_alpha   90.00
_cell.angle_beta   90.00
_cell.angle_gamma   90.00
#
_symmetry.space_group_name_H-M   'P 1'
#
loop_
_entity.id
_entity.type
_entity.pdbx_description
1 polymer ?
#
loop_
_entity_poly.entity_id
_entity_poly.type
_entity_poly.pdbx_seq_one_letter_code
_entity_poly.pdbx_strand_id
1 'polypeptide(L)'
;MSRHYIDHAEAYATGDGLALCSLHHKVLDLGAFTILPDTYSLVFSQHAIAGEASRHMLMGFHGAGIILPQSKDCYPKADFLKWHEGQVFKRPGRSLT
;
A
#
# COMPACT_ATOMS: atom_id res chain seq x y z
N MET A 1 -10.14 -25.23 -16.72
CA MET A 1 -8.99 -24.35 -16.45
C MET A 1 -9.32 -22.98 -17.00
N SER A 2 -10.03 -22.17 -16.22
CA SER A 2 -10.40 -20.81 -16.60
C SER A 2 -9.78 -19.85 -15.61
N ARG A 3 -8.82 -19.08 -16.14
CA ARG A 3 -8.06 -18.03 -15.48
C ARG A 3 -9.00 -16.84 -15.31
N HIS A 4 -9.93 -16.94 -14.36
CA HIS A 4 -10.88 -15.87 -14.07
C HIS A 4 -10.26 -14.89 -13.06
N TYR A 5 -10.09 -13.67 -13.54
CA TYR A 5 -10.24 -12.42 -12.80
C TYR A 5 -9.22 -12.17 -11.67
N ILE A 6 -8.23 -11.33 -11.98
CA ILE A 6 -7.28 -10.73 -11.05
C ILE A 6 -8.08 -9.91 -10.03
N ASP A 7 -8.29 -10.48 -8.84
CA ASP A 7 -8.96 -9.85 -7.70
C ASP A 7 -7.93 -9.51 -6.60
N HIS A 8 -6.73 -9.10 -7.03
CA HIS A 8 -5.66 -8.69 -6.12
C HIS A 8 -5.35 -7.24 -6.41
N ALA A 9 -5.67 -6.38 -5.45
CA ALA A 9 -5.15 -5.04 -5.39
C ALA A 9 -3.65 -5.12 -5.15
N GLU A 10 -2.90 -5.30 -6.23
CA GLU A 10 -1.45 -5.34 -6.23
C GLU A 10 -0.96 -3.93 -6.39
N ALA A 11 -0.44 -3.37 -5.30
CA ALA A 11 0.37 -2.18 -5.40
C ALA A 11 1.62 -2.53 -6.21
N TYR A 12 1.85 -1.82 -7.31
CA TYR A 12 3.03 -1.99 -8.14
C TYR A 12 3.81 -0.68 -8.24
N ALA A 13 5.13 -0.74 -8.15
CA ALA A 13 5.95 0.45 -8.20
C ALA A 13 6.35 0.86 -9.62
N THR A 14 6.33 2.17 -9.87
CA THR A 14 6.95 2.82 -11.02
C THR A 14 7.95 3.86 -10.51
N GLY A 15 8.96 4.23 -11.29
CA GLY A 15 10.06 5.10 -10.82
C GLY A 15 9.64 6.44 -10.22
N ASP A 16 8.39 6.86 -10.44
CA ASP A 16 7.81 8.09 -9.89
C ASP A 16 6.49 7.88 -9.12
N GLY A 17 6.01 6.64 -8.92
CA GLY A 17 4.71 6.44 -8.28
C GLY A 17 4.32 4.99 -7.96
N LEU A 18 3.09 4.84 -7.46
CA LEU A 18 2.47 3.55 -7.19
C LEU A 18 1.27 3.36 -8.11
N ALA A 19 1.29 2.30 -8.91
CA ALA A 19 0.11 1.82 -9.61
C ALA A 19 -0.76 1.05 -8.61
N LEU A 20 -1.90 1.62 -8.25
CA LEU A 20 -2.91 1.02 -7.38
C LEU A 20 -4.25 1.02 -8.12
N CYS A 21 -5.22 0.24 -7.64
CA CYS A 21 -6.61 0.39 -8.07
C CYS A 21 -7.24 1.64 -7.41
N SER A 22 -8.38 2.10 -7.93
CA SER A 22 -9.02 3.34 -7.47
C SER A 22 -9.34 3.35 -5.97
N LEU A 23 -9.65 2.20 -5.38
CA LEU A 23 -9.90 2.08 -3.94
C LEU A 23 -8.61 2.34 -3.14
N HIS A 24 -7.52 1.67 -3.49
CA HIS A 24 -6.23 1.80 -2.82
C HIS A 24 -5.58 3.16 -3.05
N HIS A 25 -5.77 3.77 -4.23
CA HIS A 25 -5.43 5.18 -4.43
C HIS A 25 -6.16 6.07 -3.44
N LYS A 26 -7.48 5.93 -3.33
CA LYS A 26 -8.27 6.78 -2.43
C LYS A 26 -7.87 6.63 -0.97
N VAL A 27 -7.63 5.41 -0.50
CA VAL A 27 -7.26 5.20 0.91
C VAL A 27 -5.81 5.56 1.22
N LEU A 28 -4.90 5.51 0.23
CA LEU A 28 -3.54 6.07 0.34
C LEU A 28 -3.62 7.59 0.52
N ASP A 29 -4.36 8.30 -0.35
CA ASP A 29 -4.53 9.76 -0.29
C ASP A 29 -5.14 10.24 1.05
N LEU A 30 -5.97 9.41 1.69
CA LEU A 30 -6.57 9.69 2.99
C LEU A 30 -5.63 9.41 4.18
N GLY A 31 -4.42 8.91 3.91
CA GLY A 31 -3.43 8.54 4.92
C GLY A 31 -3.78 7.28 5.70
N ALA A 32 -4.68 6.43 5.18
CA ALA A 32 -5.13 5.23 5.90
C ALA A 32 -4.08 4.13 5.92
N PHE A 33 -3.18 4.10 4.94
CA PHE A 33 -1.98 3.26 4.96
C PHE A 33 -0.79 4.00 4.35
N THR A 34 0.41 3.46 4.53
CA THR A 34 1.64 3.89 3.87
C THR A 34 2.46 2.67 3.44
N ILE A 35 3.47 2.87 2.60
CA ILE A 35 4.49 1.86 2.29
C ILE A 35 5.77 2.24 3.01
N LEU A 36 6.36 1.32 3.77
CA LEU A 36 7.63 1.55 4.45
C LEU A 36 8.78 1.60 3.43
N PRO A 37 9.66 2.62 3.48
CA PRO A 37 10.73 2.80 2.48
C PRO A 37 11.77 1.67 2.48
N ASP A 38 12.03 1.05 3.63
CA ASP A 38 13.12 0.07 3.77
C ASP A 38 12.69 -1.35 3.40
N THR A 39 11.43 -1.70 3.66
CA THR A 39 10.90 -3.06 3.46
C THR A 39 9.89 -3.16 2.32
N TYR A 40 9.42 -2.01 1.82
CA TYR A 40 8.29 -1.92 0.89
C TYR A 40 7.01 -2.60 1.40
N SER A 41 6.86 -2.70 2.73
CA SER A 41 5.69 -3.29 3.38
C SER A 41 4.58 -2.28 3.56
N LEU A 42 3.34 -2.73 3.40
CA LEU A 42 2.15 -1.91 3.56
C LEU A 42 1.71 -1.85 5.03
N VAL A 43 1.70 -0.65 5.61
CA VAL A 43 1.31 -0.43 7.01
C VAL A 43 0.04 0.39 7.08
N PHE A 44 -1.01 -0.15 7.70
CA PHE A 44 -2.24 0.58 7.97
C PHE A 44 -2.14 1.41 9.24
N SER A 45 -2.79 2.56 9.23
CA SER A 45 -3.03 3.39 10.41
C SER A 45 -3.91 2.65 11.42
N GLN A 46 -3.72 2.91 12.70
CA GLN A 46 -4.67 2.49 13.75
C GLN A 46 -6.00 3.24 13.62
N HIS A 47 -6.03 4.41 12.98
CA HIS A 47 -7.25 5.15 12.68
C HIS A 47 -8.01 4.61 11.45
N ALA A 48 -7.41 3.71 10.67
CA ALA A 48 -8.11 3.07 9.56
C ALA A 48 -9.10 2.02 10.09
N ILE A 49 -10.39 2.25 9.82
CA ILE A 49 -11.49 1.36 10.19
C ILE A 49 -12.16 0.88 8.90
N ALA A 50 -12.34 -0.42 8.78
CA ALA A 50 -13.05 -1.06 7.67
C ALA A 50 -14.10 -2.01 8.26
N GLY A 51 -15.30 -2.03 7.67
CA GLY A 51 -16.33 -3.02 8.01
C GLY A 51 -15.94 -4.41 7.52
N GLU A 52 -16.65 -5.45 7.97
CA GLU A 52 -16.37 -6.86 7.67
C GLU A 52 -16.06 -7.11 6.18
N ALA A 53 -16.94 -6.62 5.30
CA ALA A 53 -16.83 -6.81 3.86
C ALA A 53 -15.63 -6.07 3.22
N SER A 54 -15.23 -4.90 3.75
CA SER A 54 -14.11 -4.13 3.21
C SER A 54 -12.78 -4.43 3.89
N ARG A 55 -12.81 -5.10 5.04
CA ARG A 55 -11.61 -5.43 5.82
C ARG A 55 -10.66 -6.33 5.03
N HIS A 56 -11.16 -7.33 4.32
CA HIS A 56 -10.32 -8.21 3.50
C HIS A 56 -9.69 -7.46 2.32
N MET A 57 -10.46 -6.64 1.60
CA MET A 57 -9.95 -5.92 0.43
C MET A 57 -8.97 -4.79 0.79
N LEU A 58 -9.13 -4.18 1.97
CA LEU A 58 -8.26 -3.11 2.43
C LEU A 58 -7.15 -3.66 3.33
N MET A 59 -7.53 -4.17 4.50
CA MET A 59 -6.60 -4.48 5.59
C MET A 59 -5.98 -5.88 5.50
N GLY A 60 -6.45 -6.74 4.59
CA GLY A 60 -5.87 -8.06 4.37
C GLY A 60 -4.41 -8.03 3.91
N PHE A 61 -3.96 -6.90 3.39
CA PHE A 61 -2.59 -6.68 2.92
C PHE A 61 -1.68 -6.02 3.96
N HIS A 62 -2.14 -5.84 5.20
CA HIS A 62 -1.28 -5.27 6.23
C HIS A 62 -0.05 -6.15 6.45
N GLY A 63 1.14 -5.55 6.35
CA GLY A 63 2.43 -6.22 6.43
C GLY A 63 2.90 -6.87 5.14
N ALA A 64 2.04 -7.01 4.13
CA ALA A 64 2.44 -7.52 2.83
C ALA A 64 3.40 -6.54 2.13
N GLY A 65 4.41 -7.09 1.46
CA GLY A 65 5.24 -6.32 0.53
C GLY A 65 4.48 -6.00 -0.76
N ILE A 66 4.74 -4.82 -1.34
CA ILE A 66 4.25 -4.51 -2.69
C ILE A 66 5.01 -5.32 -3.74
N ILE A 67 4.42 -5.45 -4.93
CA ILE A 67 5.12 -6.05 -6.06
C ILE A 67 6.07 -5.02 -6.64
N LEU A 68 7.36 -5.37 -6.66
CA LEU A 68 8.38 -4.51 -7.23
C LEU A 68 8.57 -4.82 -8.73
N PRO A 69 8.86 -3.80 -9.54
CA PRO A 69 9.24 -3.99 -10.93
C PRO A 69 10.53 -4.81 -11.05
N GLN A 70 10.75 -5.41 -12.22
CA GLN A 70 11.99 -6.15 -12.46
C GLN A 70 13.22 -5.23 -12.46
N SER A 71 13.08 -4.00 -12.96
CA SER A 71 14.15 -3.00 -12.92
C SER A 71 14.14 -2.22 -11.61
N LYS A 72 15.31 -2.14 -10.97
CA LYS A 72 15.51 -1.34 -9.75
C LYS A 72 15.34 0.15 -9.97
N ASP A 73 15.62 0.64 -11.19
CA ASP A 73 15.44 2.05 -11.55
C ASP A 73 13.96 2.47 -11.51
N CYS A 74 13.04 1.49 -11.54
CA CYS A 74 11.61 1.72 -11.44
C CYS A 74 11.06 1.55 -10.02
N TYR A 75 11.91 1.30 -9.01
CA TYR A 75 11.44 1.14 -7.63
C TYR A 75 10.83 2.46 -7.14
N PRO A 76 9.90 2.42 -6.16
CA PRO A 76 9.41 3.65 -5.57
C PRO A 76 10.58 4.33 -4.89
N LYS A 77 10.80 5.61 -5.21
CA LYS A 77 11.85 6.40 -4.58
C LYS A 77 11.57 6.50 -3.08
N ALA A 78 12.57 6.15 -2.29
CA ALA A 78 12.46 6.17 -0.83
C ALA A 78 12.04 7.55 -0.30
N ASP A 79 12.47 8.64 -0.95
CA ASP A 79 12.10 10.00 -0.56
C ASP A 79 10.60 10.27 -0.70
N PHE A 80 9.94 9.73 -1.73
CA PHE A 80 8.49 9.84 -1.86
C PHE A 80 7.76 9.03 -0.78
N LEU A 81 8.24 7.84 -0.47
CA LEU A 81 7.66 7.02 0.59
C LEU A 81 7.81 7.66 1.97
N LYS A 82 8.99 8.21 2.27
CA LYS A 82 9.27 8.96 3.51
C LYS A 82 8.42 10.23 3.60
N TRP A 83 8.30 10.97 2.49
CA TRP A 83 7.44 12.14 2.44
C TRP A 83 5.98 11.77 2.71
N HIS A 84 5.46 10.73 2.05
CA HIS A 84 4.09 10.27 2.27
C HIS A 84 3.87 9.85 3.73
N GLU A 85 4.80 9.08 4.30
CA GLU A 85 4.76 8.66 5.71
C GLU A 85 4.79 9.86 6.67
N GLY A 86 5.54 10.92 6.35
CA GLY A 86 5.67 12.10 7.18
C GLY A 86 4.52 13.11 7.05
N GLN A 87 3.90 13.22 5.87
CA GLN A 87 2.98 14.30 5.54
C GLN A 87 1.52 13.86 5.40
N VAL A 88 1.27 12.62 4.97
CA VAL A 88 -0.08 12.13 4.63
C VAL A 88 -0.51 11.03 5.59
N PHE A 89 0.38 10.09 5.90
CA PHE A 89 0.05 8.93 6.72
C PHE A 89 -0.39 9.30 8.14
N LYS A 90 -1.53 8.75 8.56
CA LYS A 90 -2.08 8.99 9.89
C LYS A 90 -1.45 8.05 10.91
N ARG A 91 -0.53 8.56 11.73
CA ARG A 91 0.04 7.82 12.85
C ARG A 91 -0.96 7.70 14.03
N PRO A 92 -0.84 6.67 14.90
CA PRO A 92 0.16 5.60 14.83
C PRO A 92 -0.20 4.52 13.79
N GLY A 93 0.82 3.85 13.26
CA GLY A 93 0.65 2.64 12.44
C GLY A 93 0.29 1.43 13.29
N ARG A 94 -0.42 0.47 12.71
CA ARG A 94 -0.61 -0.86 13.30
C ARG A 94 0.72 -1.61 13.30
N SER A 95 0.95 -2.40 14.34
CA SER A 95 2.16 -3.21 14.47
C SER A 95 2.18 -4.31 13.43
N LEU A 96 3.35 -4.49 12.80
CA LEU A 96 3.67 -5.65 12.00
C LEU A 96 3.90 -6.82 12.98
N THR A 97 2.94 -7.75 13.04
CA THR A 97 3.08 -9.03 13.76
C THR A 97 3.83 -10.07 12.95
#